data_AF-A0A838S3L2-F1
#
_entry.id   AF-A0A838S3L2-F1
#
_cell.length_a   1.000
_cell.length_b   1.000
_cell.length_c   1.000
_cell.angle_alpha   90.00
_cell.angle_beta   90.00
_cell.angle_gamma   90.00
#
_symmetry.space_group_name_H-M   'P 1'
#
loop_
_entity.id
_entity.type
_entity.pdbx_description
1 polymer ?
#
loop_
_entity_poly.entity_id
_entity_poly.type
_entity_poly.pdbx_seq_one_letter_code
_entity_poly.pdbx_strand_id
1 'polypeptide(L)'
;MSEPPCRDDNTTTSASTLQTGQLLCPICWAPFTRIRRQRYCSDACRKTAWTRRHAARPSTETAVPQPIRRRDTTIYACPSCESRYHGTQWCHDCNQPCTRVGLGGLCPHCDEPVALVDLLDTQEAINR
;
A
#
# COMPACT_ATOMS: atom_id res chain seq x y z
N MET A 1 22.26 -36.00 7.12
CA MET A 1 23.10 -34.98 6.47
C MET A 1 22.25 -34.37 5.37
N SER A 2 21.70 -33.18 5.60
CA SER A 2 20.80 -32.51 4.64
C SER A 2 21.56 -31.34 4.02
N GLU A 3 21.77 -31.41 2.72
CA GLU A 3 22.45 -30.42 1.91
C GLU A 3 21.56 -29.17 1.75
N PRO A 4 22.08 -27.94 1.97
CA PRO A 4 21.31 -26.73 1.72
C PRO A 4 21.16 -26.51 0.19
N PRO A 5 19.99 -26.08 -0.31
CA PRO A 5 19.84 -25.81 -1.73
C PRO A 5 20.74 -24.66 -2.17
N CYS A 6 21.56 -24.90 -3.19
CA CYS A 6 22.32 -23.87 -3.90
C CYS A 6 21.33 -22.86 -4.51
N ARG A 7 21.28 -21.65 -3.95
CA ARG A 7 20.54 -20.53 -4.55
C ARG A 7 21.37 -19.92 -5.66
N ASP A 8 21.02 -20.24 -6.90
CA ASP A 8 21.51 -19.52 -8.07
C ASP A 8 20.78 -18.17 -8.19
N ASP A 9 21.18 -17.17 -7.40
CA ASP A 9 20.69 -15.79 -7.49
C ASP A 9 21.32 -15.04 -8.69
N ASN A 10 21.23 -15.59 -9.89
CA ASN A 10 21.72 -14.93 -11.11
C ASN A 10 20.60 -14.32 -11.97
N THR A 11 19.42 -14.06 -11.39
CA THR A 11 18.36 -13.29 -12.04
C THR A 11 18.79 -11.84 -12.20
N THR A 12 19.56 -11.59 -13.27
CA THR A 12 19.84 -10.25 -13.76
C THR A 12 18.51 -9.61 -14.10
N THR A 13 18.16 -8.53 -13.40
CA THR A 13 17.09 -7.61 -13.77
C THR A 13 17.19 -7.32 -15.26
N SER A 14 16.29 -7.91 -16.05
CA SER A 14 16.20 -7.68 -17.49
C SER A 14 15.90 -6.20 -17.71
N ALA A 15 16.95 -5.44 -17.99
CA ALA A 15 16.81 -4.09 -18.52
C ALA A 15 15.96 -4.18 -19.79
N SER A 16 15.02 -3.26 -19.92
CA SER A 16 14.08 -3.20 -21.05
C SER A 16 14.87 -3.20 -22.36
N THR A 17 14.88 -4.35 -23.04
CA THR A 17 15.64 -4.58 -24.27
C THR A 17 14.76 -4.13 -25.43
N LEU A 18 15.13 -3.03 -26.09
CA LEU A 18 14.68 -2.81 -27.46
C LEU A 18 15.39 -3.85 -28.34
N GLN A 19 14.68 -4.44 -29.30
CA GLN A 19 14.98 -5.67 -30.06
C GLN A 19 16.36 -5.75 -30.79
N THR A 20 17.26 -4.79 -30.60
CA THR A 20 18.54 -4.63 -31.34
C THR A 20 19.77 -4.66 -30.44
N GLY A 21 19.69 -5.22 -29.22
CA GLY A 21 20.83 -5.26 -28.29
C GLY A 21 21.24 -3.88 -27.73
N GLN A 22 20.38 -2.87 -27.94
CA GLN A 22 20.51 -1.55 -27.36
C GLN A 22 19.79 -1.49 -26.02
N LEU A 23 20.48 -0.99 -25.00
CA LEU A 23 19.94 -0.71 -23.67
C LEU A 23 19.74 0.79 -23.50
N LEU A 24 18.77 1.18 -22.67
CA LEU A 24 18.64 2.57 -22.22
C LEU A 24 19.52 2.80 -20.99
N CYS A 25 20.27 3.89 -20.98
CA CYS A 25 21.03 4.27 -19.79
C CYS A 25 20.08 4.73 -18.67
N PRO A 26 20.17 4.20 -17.43
CA PRO A 26 19.25 4.59 -16.34
C PRO A 26 19.47 6.02 -15.80
N ILE A 27 20.43 6.78 -16.35
CA ILE A 27 20.74 8.16 -15.93
C ILE A 27 20.26 9.18 -16.96
N CYS A 28 20.64 8.99 -18.23
CA CYS A 28 20.32 9.92 -19.32
C CYS A 28 19.32 9.38 -20.33
N TRP A 29 18.86 8.13 -20.16
CA TRP A 29 17.90 7.45 -21.03
C TRP A 29 18.33 7.30 -22.50
N ALA A 30 19.59 7.61 -22.81
CA ALA A 30 20.12 7.43 -24.15
C ALA A 30 20.27 5.92 -24.47
N PRO A 31 19.91 5.49 -25.70
CA PRO A 31 20.20 4.14 -26.17
C PRO A 31 21.71 3.96 -26.33
N PHE A 32 22.24 2.81 -25.90
CA PHE A 32 23.64 2.45 -26.08
C PHE A 32 23.83 0.95 -26.31
N THR A 33 24.87 0.58 -27.04
CA THR A 33 25.24 -0.81 -27.27
C THR A 33 26.07 -1.32 -26.10
N ARG A 34 25.65 -2.43 -25.50
CA ARG A 34 26.32 -2.98 -24.32
C ARG A 34 27.66 -3.61 -24.69
N ILE A 35 28.76 -3.09 -24.15
CA ILE A 35 30.06 -3.78 -24.19
C ILE A 35 30.22 -4.57 -22.89
N ARG A 36 30.37 -5.90 -22.98
CA ARG A 36 30.55 -6.81 -21.83
C ARG A 36 29.41 -6.66 -20.78
N ARG A 37 29.76 -6.29 -19.54
CA ARG A 37 28.84 -6.12 -18.39
C ARG A 37 28.49 -4.65 -18.12
N GLN A 38 28.69 -3.77 -19.10
CA GLN A 38 28.41 -2.33 -18.97
C GLN A 38 26.91 -2.08 -18.70
N ARG A 39 26.59 -1.25 -17.70
CA ARG A 39 25.20 -0.88 -17.32
C ARG A 39 24.85 0.59 -17.63
N TYR A 40 25.84 1.41 -17.98
CA TYR A 40 25.68 2.85 -18.23
C TYR A 40 26.33 3.19 -19.57
N CYS A 41 25.79 4.16 -20.31
CA CYS A 41 26.35 4.54 -21.61
C CYS A 41 27.77 5.13 -21.52
N SER A 42 28.14 5.75 -20.39
CA SER A 42 29.45 6.41 -20.20
C SER A 42 29.93 6.37 -18.74
N ASP A 43 31.22 6.68 -18.52
CA ASP A 43 31.78 6.84 -17.17
C ASP A 43 31.12 7.99 -16.41
N ALA A 44 30.75 9.08 -17.10
CA ALA A 44 30.02 10.17 -16.49
C ALA A 44 28.69 9.68 -15.89
N CYS A 45 27.90 8.90 -16.65
CA CYS A 45 26.66 8.32 -16.14
C CYS A 45 26.92 7.29 -15.02
N ARG A 46 28.00 6.52 -15.09
CA ARG A 46 28.41 5.60 -14.01
C ARG A 46 28.71 6.35 -12.71
N LYS A 47 29.47 7.45 -12.78
CA LYS A 47 29.79 8.31 -11.63
C LYS A 47 28.55 8.98 -11.09
N THR A 48 27.68 9.56 -11.93
CA THR A 48 26.39 10.13 -11.50
C THR A 48 25.53 9.10 -10.78
N ALA A 49 25.46 7.86 -11.27
CA ALA A 49 24.75 6.78 -10.60
C ALA A 49 25.37 6.40 -9.25
N TRP A 50 26.70 6.38 -9.16
CA TRP A 50 27.42 6.18 -7.90
C TRP A 50 27.10 7.31 -6.91
N THR A 51 27.24 8.56 -7.33
CA THR A 51 26.92 9.73 -6.50
C THR A 51 25.48 9.74 -6.04
N ARG A 52 24.49 9.43 -6.90
CA ARG A 52 23.07 9.35 -6.48
C ARG A 52 22.81 8.26 -5.43
N ARG A 53 23.55 7.15 -5.48
CA ARG A 53 23.41 6.05 -4.50
C ARG A 53 24.12 6.35 -3.18
N HIS A 54 25.20 7.11 -3.23
CA HIS A 54 26.04 7.42 -2.06
C HIS A 54 25.82 8.82 -1.48
N ALA A 55 25.09 9.69 -2.19
CA ALA A 55 24.52 10.89 -1.60
C ALA A 55 23.61 10.44 -0.46
N ALA A 56 23.84 10.98 0.74
CA ALA A 56 22.92 10.81 1.84
C ALA A 56 21.54 11.17 1.33
N ARG A 57 20.61 10.20 1.34
CA ARG A 57 19.22 10.48 1.02
C ARG A 57 18.81 11.62 1.97
N PRO A 58 18.32 12.77 1.49
CA PRO A 58 17.59 13.65 2.38
C PRO A 58 16.51 12.78 3.00
N SER A 59 16.48 12.72 4.32
CA SER A 59 15.41 12.07 5.06
C SER A 59 14.14 12.86 4.76
N THR A 60 13.50 12.58 3.64
CA THR A 60 12.07 12.79 3.51
C THR A 60 11.48 11.74 4.42
N GLU A 61 11.49 12.05 5.73
CA GLU A 61 10.80 11.27 6.73
C GLU A 61 9.34 11.33 6.33
N THR A 62 8.90 10.29 5.62
CA THR A 62 7.49 10.11 5.30
C THR A 62 6.79 10.02 6.64
N ALA A 63 6.10 11.08 7.04
CA ALA A 63 5.36 11.11 8.29
C ALA A 63 4.38 9.93 8.28
N VAL A 64 4.67 8.91 9.09
CA VAL A 64 3.76 7.80 9.29
C VAL A 64 2.58 8.35 10.08
N PRO A 65 1.33 8.20 9.59
CA PRO A 65 0.17 8.66 10.35
C PRO A 65 0.11 7.93 11.69
N GLN A 66 -0.33 8.64 12.73
CA GLN A 66 -0.50 8.06 14.06
C GLN A 66 -1.43 6.85 13.98
N PRO A 67 -1.16 5.76 14.72
CA PRO A 67 -2.00 4.57 14.69
C PRO A 67 -3.39 4.88 15.25
N ILE A 68 -4.42 4.64 14.44
CA ILE A 68 -5.83 4.75 14.86
C ILE A 68 -6.23 3.46 15.58
N ARG A 69 -6.92 3.56 16.72
CA ARG A 69 -7.43 2.35 17.39
C ARG A 69 -8.59 1.80 16.57
N ARG A 70 -8.60 0.49 16.32
CA ARG A 70 -9.67 -0.16 15.54
C ARG A 70 -11.09 0.21 16.00
N ARG A 71 -11.30 0.36 17.30
CA ARG A 71 -12.60 0.73 17.86
C ARG A 71 -13.08 2.09 17.33
N ASP A 72 -12.18 3.06 17.14
CA ASP A 72 -12.51 4.43 16.72
C ASP A 72 -12.96 4.51 15.25
N THR A 73 -12.96 3.40 14.51
CA THR A 73 -13.47 3.27 13.13
C THR A 73 -14.44 2.08 13.00
N THR A 74 -14.98 1.60 14.11
CA THR A 74 -15.89 0.45 14.14
C THR A 74 -17.31 0.91 14.43
N ILE A 75 -18.26 0.40 13.66
CA ILE A 75 -19.69 0.52 13.93
C ILE A 75 -20.14 -0.63 14.80
N TYR A 76 -20.83 -0.29 15.87
CA TYR A 76 -21.47 -1.20 16.81
C TYR A 76 -22.98 -1.04 16.74
N ALA A 77 -23.73 -2.11 17.00
CA ALA A 77 -25.19 -2.07 17.05
C ALA A 77 -25.70 -2.69 18.36
N CYS A 78 -26.72 -2.07 18.94
CA CYS A 78 -27.40 -2.63 20.10
C CYS A 78 -28.23 -3.85 19.68
N PRO A 79 -28.11 -5.02 20.34
CA PRO A 79 -28.91 -6.19 19.97
C PRO A 79 -30.39 -6.07 20.34
N SER A 80 -30.80 -5.10 21.19
CA SER A 80 -32.21 -4.94 21.58
C SER A 80 -32.94 -3.80 20.89
N CYS A 81 -32.30 -2.64 20.69
CA CYS A 81 -32.94 -1.49 20.03
C CYS A 81 -32.39 -1.22 18.63
N GLU A 82 -31.44 -2.03 18.16
CA GLU A 82 -30.81 -1.94 16.82
C GLU A 82 -30.11 -0.60 16.52
N SER A 83 -30.05 0.31 17.50
CA SER A 83 -29.36 1.59 17.38
C SER A 83 -27.87 1.36 17.10
N ARG A 84 -27.35 2.12 16.15
CA ARG A 84 -25.98 2.04 15.69
C ARG A 84 -25.12 3.14 16.31
N TYR A 85 -23.84 2.82 16.51
CA TYR A 85 -22.89 3.66 17.22
C TYR A 85 -21.51 3.60 16.58
N HIS A 86 -20.86 4.75 16.41
CA HIS A 86 -19.48 4.83 15.94
C HIS A 86 -18.52 4.87 17.14
N GLY A 87 -17.66 3.86 17.28
CA GLY A 87 -16.66 3.76 18.36
C GLY A 87 -17.17 3.49 19.77
N THR A 88 -18.47 3.55 20.00
CA THR A 88 -19.09 3.29 21.32
C THR A 88 -19.60 1.86 21.41
N GLN A 89 -19.11 1.11 22.41
CA GLN A 89 -19.43 -0.30 22.63
C GLN A 89 -20.63 -0.54 23.56
N TRP A 90 -21.26 0.53 24.04
CA TRP A 90 -22.39 0.48 24.98
C TRP A 90 -23.56 1.30 24.46
N CYS A 91 -24.75 0.73 24.51
CA CYS A 91 -25.98 1.44 24.22
C CYS A 91 -26.37 2.28 25.45
N HIS A 92 -26.65 3.57 25.26
CA HIS A 92 -27.04 4.46 26.35
C HIS A 92 -28.50 4.28 26.78
N ASP A 93 -29.38 3.90 25.84
CA ASP A 93 -30.80 3.69 26.13
C ASP A 93 -31.06 2.37 26.85
N CYS A 94 -30.49 1.27 26.34
CA CYS A 94 -30.68 -0.06 26.91
C CYS A 94 -29.65 -0.42 27.99
N ASN A 95 -28.62 0.40 28.17
CA ASN A 95 -27.51 0.17 29.10
C ASN A 95 -26.91 -1.25 29.01
N GLN A 96 -26.57 -1.67 27.79
CA GLN A 96 -26.05 -3.01 27.51
C GLN A 96 -24.91 -2.96 26.47
N PRO A 97 -24.06 -4.01 26.41
CA PRO A 97 -23.00 -4.07 25.42
C PRO A 97 -23.56 -4.25 24.00
N CYS A 98 -23.02 -3.48 23.06
CA CYS A 98 -23.33 -3.58 21.64
C CYS A 98 -22.50 -4.68 20.95
N THR A 99 -23.02 -5.24 19.87
CA THR A 99 -22.30 -6.17 19.00
C THR A 99 -21.56 -5.43 17.89
N ARG A 100 -20.46 -6.00 17.40
CA ARG A 100 -19.66 -5.40 16.32
C ARG A 100 -20.33 -5.67 14.97
N VAL A 101 -20.66 -4.61 14.24
CA VAL A 101 -21.18 -4.72 12.87
C VAL A 101 -20.02 -4.79 11.88
N GLY A 102 -19.11 -3.81 11.92
CA GLY A 102 -18.02 -3.73 10.93
C GLY A 102 -17.21 -2.45 11.04
N LEU A 103 -16.27 -2.26 10.11
CA LEU A 103 -15.61 -0.96 9.94
C LEU A 103 -16.58 0.02 9.29
N GLY A 104 -16.46 1.30 9.64
CA GLY A 104 -17.32 2.34 9.10
C GLY A 104 -17.04 3.71 9.70
N GLY A 105 -17.97 4.63 9.52
CA GLY A 105 -17.85 6.01 9.98
C GLY A 105 -19.20 6.72 10.04
N LEU A 106 -19.17 8.00 10.35
CA LEU A 106 -20.35 8.87 10.30
C LEU A 106 -20.55 9.36 8.87
N CYS A 107 -21.79 9.37 8.41
CA CYS A 107 -22.16 9.95 7.13
C CYS A 107 -21.90 11.46 7.15
N PRO A 108 -21.17 12.05 6.18
CA PRO A 108 -20.85 13.47 6.19
C PRO A 108 -22.06 14.40 5.98
N HIS A 109 -23.25 13.85 5.68
CA HIS A 109 -24.47 14.61 5.44
C HIS A 109 -25.42 14.63 6.65
N CYS A 110 -25.56 13.51 7.35
CA CYS A 110 -26.53 13.35 8.45
C CYS A 110 -25.90 12.90 9.78
N ASP A 111 -24.58 12.73 9.82
CA ASP A 111 -23.84 12.18 10.96
C ASP A 111 -24.33 10.79 11.44
N GLU A 112 -25.12 10.09 10.62
CA GLU A 112 -25.58 8.75 10.96
C GLU A 112 -24.45 7.72 10.80
N PRO A 113 -24.34 6.75 11.71
CA PRO A 113 -23.32 5.71 11.65
C PRO A 113 -23.60 4.68 10.54
N VAL A 114 -22.69 4.61 9.58
CA VAL A 114 -22.76 3.73 8.40
C VAL A 114 -21.60 2.73 8.41
N ALA A 115 -21.90 1.44 8.27
CA ALA A 115 -20.88 0.39 8.14
C ALA A 115 -20.57 0.11 6.67
N LEU A 116 -19.31 -0.23 6.38
CA LEU A 116 -18.86 -0.57 5.02
C LEU A 116 -19.63 -1.76 4.44
N VAL A 117 -19.99 -2.72 5.29
CA VAL A 117 -20.74 -3.92 4.87
C VAL A 117 -22.09 -3.54 4.25
N ASP A 118 -22.80 -2.54 4.79
CA ASP A 118 -24.08 -2.13 4.23
C ASP A 118 -23.92 -1.54 2.81
N LEU A 119 -22.84 -0.79 2.59
CA LEU A 119 -22.56 -0.15 1.29
C LEU A 119 -22.14 -1.18 0.22
N LEU A 120 -21.34 -2.18 0.61
CA LEU A 120 -20.87 -3.22 -0.28
C LEU A 120 -22.02 -4.15 -0.70
N ASP A 121 -22.90 -4.50 0.22
CA ASP A 121 -24.11 -5.30 -0.07
C ASP A 121 -25.07 -4.53 -1.01
N THR A 122 -25.10 -3.20 -0.92
CA THR A 122 -25.88 -2.35 -1.81
C THR A 122 -25.31 -2.33 -3.25
N GLN A 123 -23.99 -2.46 -3.43
CA GLN A 123 -23.37 -2.45 -4.76
C GLN A 123 -23.68 -3.70 -5.61
N GLU A 124 -23.86 -4.87 -4.99
CA GLU A 124 -24.24 -6.10 -5.72
C GLU A 124 -25.67 -6.02 -6.28
N ALA A 125 -26.58 -5.31 -5.60
CA ALA A 125 -27.95 -5.12 -6.04
C ALA A 125 -28.10 -4.11 -7.19
N ILE A 126 -27.19 -3.13 -7.29
CA ILE A 126 -27.19 -2.11 -8.37
C ILE A 126 -26.60 -2.66 -9.68
N ASN A 127 -25.71 -3.66 -9.60
CA ASN A 127 -25.05 -4.26 -10.77
C ASN A 127 -25.79 -5.49 -11.34
N ARG A 128 -27.02 -5.75 -10.90
CA ARG A 128 -27.92 -6.78 -11.46
C ARG A 128 -29.09 -6.12 -12.17
#